data_AF-A0A662TUD5-F1
#
_entry.id   AF-A0A662TUD5-F1
#
_cell.length_a   1.000
_cell.length_b   1.000
_cell.length_c   1.000
_cell.angle_alpha   90.00
_cell.angle_beta   90.00
_cell.angle_gamma   90.00
#
_symmetry.space_group_name_H-M   'P 1'
#
loop_
_entity.id
_entity.type
_entity.pdbx_description
1 polymer ?
#
loop_
_entity_poly.entity_id
_entity_poly.type
_entity_poly.pdbx_seq_one_letter_code
_entity_poly.pdbx_strand_id
1 'polypeptide(L)'
;MIKFLIHPRTRDMGIERAGKDNIKCNVIVIKVTQLSTVQRVAKNTGIIISGDLIFRLVSLVVTIYLARYLGTADFGKYNFVFAYLAFFNIITDLGLQAILVREMAREPMRAPKLIGNAYILRWILTALAVASSIIVITLMSYPADTTTYIYIASLTVLFISFSDFYRTIFAANLRMEYNIVAKLAFKGVSATFILLIIFMKGTLLHIMIALVFSEMVKTSLNYLFSRKFVKPRFEIDFGLWKYLLKEALPLALSSVIWVIYYRIDV
;
A
#
# COMPACT_ATOMS: atom_id res chain seq x y z
N MET A 1 56.81 15.53 -5.02
CA MET A 1 58.17 16.03 -4.73
C MET A 1 58.21 16.48 -3.28
N ILE A 2 59.16 15.97 -2.51
CA ILE A 2 59.21 15.87 -1.04
C ILE A 2 59.67 17.18 -0.37
N LYS A 3 59.15 17.50 0.83
CA LYS A 3 59.79 18.34 1.89
C LYS A 3 59.08 18.02 3.23
N PHE A 4 59.57 17.12 4.10
CA PHE A 4 60.67 17.16 5.09
C PHE A 4 60.48 18.11 6.30
N LEU A 5 60.97 17.62 7.45
CA LEU A 5 61.18 18.23 8.78
C LEU A 5 59.99 18.03 9.74
N ILE A 6 60.11 17.24 10.81
CA ILE A 6 60.90 17.58 12.00
C ILE A 6 61.57 16.34 12.63
N HIS A 7 62.83 16.51 13.02
CA HIS A 7 63.54 15.74 14.05
C HIS A 7 63.89 16.73 15.16
N PRO A 8 63.95 16.32 16.44
CA PRO A 8 65.29 16.18 17.01
C PRO A 8 65.49 14.95 17.92
N ARG A 9 66.75 14.51 17.89
CA ARG A 9 67.44 13.50 18.70
C ARG A 9 67.33 13.71 20.21
N THR A 10 67.33 12.60 20.95
CA THR A 10 68.25 12.22 22.07
C THR A 10 68.13 10.68 22.22
N ARG A 11 69.11 9.85 21.81
CA ARG A 11 70.18 9.20 22.63
C ARG A 11 69.73 8.97 24.08
N ASP A 12 69.52 7.75 24.56
CA ASP A 12 70.59 6.81 24.90
C ASP A 12 70.26 5.31 24.75
N MET A 13 71.35 4.53 24.70
CA MET A 13 71.47 3.09 24.45
C MET A 13 70.90 2.21 25.56
N GLY A 14 70.26 1.10 25.17
CA GLY A 14 69.91 -0.01 26.05
C GLY A 14 69.44 -1.21 25.22
N ILE A 15 70.31 -2.20 25.09
CA ILE A 15 70.11 -3.48 24.40
C ILE A 15 69.07 -4.29 25.19
N GLU A 16 68.05 -4.86 24.53
CA GLU A 16 67.72 -6.30 24.59
C GLU A 16 66.36 -6.64 23.95
N ARG A 17 66.37 -7.76 23.23
CA ARG A 17 65.24 -8.40 22.55
C ARG A 17 64.33 -9.06 23.58
N ALA A 18 63.02 -8.82 23.53
CA ALA A 18 61.99 -9.82 23.84
C ALA A 18 60.58 -9.25 23.60
N GLY A 19 59.65 -10.11 23.19
CA GLY A 19 58.22 -9.88 23.49
C GLY A 19 57.39 -9.22 22.40
N LYS A 20 57.32 -9.89 21.25
CA LYS A 20 56.11 -9.87 20.40
C LYS A 20 54.98 -10.50 21.24
N ASP A 21 53.91 -9.76 21.54
CA ASP A 21 52.51 -10.25 21.61
C ASP A 21 51.62 -9.47 22.59
N ASN A 22 50.39 -9.24 22.11
CA ASN A 22 49.15 -9.01 22.86
C ASN A 22 48.91 -7.63 23.51
N ILE A 23 48.46 -6.69 22.68
CA ILE A 23 47.38 -5.77 23.06
C ILE A 23 46.19 -6.07 22.13
N LYS A 24 45.40 -7.09 22.46
CA LYS A 24 44.09 -7.33 21.84
C LYS A 24 43.10 -6.34 22.42
N CYS A 25 42.89 -5.23 21.72
CA CYS A 25 41.74 -4.37 21.94
C CYS A 25 40.50 -5.10 21.41
N ASN A 26 39.68 -5.60 22.32
CA ASN A 26 38.46 -6.36 22.02
C ASN A 26 37.38 -5.39 21.52
N VAL A 27 37.39 -5.08 20.23
CA VAL A 27 36.23 -4.46 19.57
C VAL A 27 35.21 -5.56 19.37
N ILE A 28 34.28 -5.68 20.32
CA ILE A 28 33.05 -6.46 20.16
C ILE A 28 32.23 -5.73 19.09
N VAL A 29 32.48 -6.08 17.82
CA VAL A 29 31.60 -5.73 16.72
C VAL A 29 30.31 -6.52 16.96
N ILE A 30 29.30 -5.84 17.51
CA ILE A 30 27.92 -6.33 17.49
C ILE A 30 27.56 -6.49 16.01
N LYS A 31 27.63 -7.73 15.52
CA LYS A 31 27.25 -8.13 14.18
C LYS A 31 25.73 -8.05 14.09
N VAL A 32 25.19 -6.83 14.03
CA VAL A 32 23.83 -6.62 13.52
C VAL A 32 23.88 -7.12 12.09
N THR A 33 23.28 -8.27 11.83
CA THR A 33 23.15 -8.85 10.49
C THR A 33 22.40 -7.87 9.60
N GLN A 34 23.13 -6.93 9.01
CA GLN A 34 22.65 -6.07 7.94
C GLN A 34 22.47 -6.99 6.73
N LEU A 35 21.25 -7.51 6.56
CA LEU A 35 20.89 -8.20 5.33
C LEU A 35 21.31 -7.33 4.15
N SER A 36 21.99 -7.92 3.18
CA SER A 36 22.34 -7.24 1.94
C SER A 36 21.07 -6.75 1.25
N THR A 37 21.17 -5.70 0.43
CA THR A 37 20.01 -5.15 -0.30
C THR A 37 19.25 -6.24 -1.06
N VAL A 38 19.99 -7.19 -1.66
CA VAL A 38 19.42 -8.38 -2.35
C VAL A 38 18.58 -9.23 -1.41
N GLN A 39 19.07 -9.54 -0.20
CA GLN A 39 18.33 -10.34 0.77
C GLN A 39 17.08 -9.64 1.28
N ARG A 40 17.11 -8.30 1.45
CA ARG A 40 15.93 -7.52 1.84
C ARG A 40 14.86 -7.56 0.76
N VAL A 41 15.25 -7.35 -0.50
CA VAL A 41 14.34 -7.45 -1.64
C VAL A 41 13.77 -8.86 -1.77
N ALA A 42 14.61 -9.90 -1.69
CA ALA A 42 14.16 -11.29 -1.76
C ALA A 42 13.15 -11.65 -0.65
N LYS A 43 13.43 -11.25 0.59
CA LYS A 43 12.50 -11.44 1.71
C LYS A 43 11.18 -10.72 1.47
N ASN A 44 11.23 -9.44 1.07
CA ASN A 44 10.04 -8.63 0.82
C ASN A 44 9.18 -9.24 -0.30
N THR A 45 9.80 -9.66 -1.39
CA THR A 45 9.13 -10.35 -2.50
C THR A 45 8.51 -11.67 -2.06
N GLY A 46 9.24 -12.49 -1.29
CA GLY A 46 8.72 -13.76 -0.76
C GLY A 46 7.49 -13.59 0.13
N ILE A 47 7.47 -12.52 0.96
CA ILE A 47 6.32 -12.17 1.80
C ILE A 47 5.11 -11.77 0.95
N ILE A 48 5.32 -10.95 -0.08
CA ILE A 48 4.24 -10.53 -1.00
C ILE A 48 3.64 -11.74 -1.70
N ILE A 49 4.48 -12.59 -2.31
CA ILE A 49 4.02 -13.76 -3.06
C ILE A 49 3.23 -14.71 -2.16
N SER A 50 3.78 -15.05 -0.99
CA SER A 50 3.13 -15.97 -0.05
C SER A 50 1.81 -15.40 0.46
N GLY A 51 1.80 -14.11 0.84
CA GLY A 51 0.59 -13.44 1.31
C GLY A 51 -0.50 -13.34 0.25
N ASP A 52 -0.13 -13.02 -1.00
CA ASP A 52 -1.06 -12.96 -2.11
C ASP A 52 -1.61 -14.33 -2.49
N LEU A 53 -0.79 -15.39 -2.41
CA LEU A 53 -1.25 -16.75 -2.65
C LEU A 53 -2.32 -17.14 -1.62
N ILE A 54 -2.04 -16.95 -0.32
CA ILE A 54 -3.00 -17.22 0.76
C ILE A 54 -4.29 -16.40 0.53
N PHE A 55 -4.16 -15.10 0.26
CA PHE A 55 -5.29 -14.22 0.00
C PHE A 55 -6.18 -14.73 -1.15
N ARG A 56 -5.56 -15.15 -2.26
CA ARG A 56 -6.26 -15.66 -3.46
C ARG A 56 -6.95 -16.98 -3.19
N LEU A 57 -6.31 -17.91 -2.48
CA LEU A 57 -6.91 -19.20 -2.11
C LEU A 57 -8.16 -19.02 -1.23
N VAL A 58 -8.06 -18.19 -0.18
CA VAL A 58 -9.23 -17.88 0.66
C VAL A 58 -10.29 -17.13 -0.15
N SER A 59 -9.88 -16.28 -1.10
CA SER A 59 -10.81 -15.56 -1.95
C SER A 59 -11.60 -16.48 -2.87
N LEU A 60 -10.94 -17.45 -3.49
CA LEU A 60 -11.59 -18.45 -4.32
C LEU A 60 -12.68 -19.19 -3.52
N VAL A 61 -12.34 -19.68 -2.33
CA VAL A 61 -13.29 -20.41 -1.47
C VAL A 61 -14.49 -19.52 -1.12
N VAL A 62 -14.26 -18.32 -0.61
CA VAL A 62 -15.34 -17.38 -0.23
C VAL A 62 -16.22 -17.04 -1.43
N THR A 63 -15.62 -16.79 -2.60
CA THR A 63 -16.38 -16.46 -3.82
C THR A 63 -17.26 -17.62 -4.27
N ILE A 64 -16.79 -18.88 -4.18
CA ILE A 64 -17.61 -20.06 -4.52
C ILE A 64 -18.83 -20.17 -3.60
N TYR A 65 -18.63 -20.03 -2.28
CA TYR A 65 -19.75 -20.05 -1.33
C TYR A 65 -20.72 -18.89 -1.56
N LEU A 66 -20.19 -17.70 -1.80
CA LEU A 66 -20.98 -16.50 -2.05
C LEU A 66 -21.83 -16.64 -3.32
N ALA A 67 -21.25 -17.14 -4.41
CA ALA A 67 -21.95 -17.35 -5.68
C ALA A 67 -23.08 -18.38 -5.55
N ARG A 68 -22.84 -19.48 -4.81
CA ARG A 68 -23.87 -20.50 -4.54
C ARG A 68 -25.00 -19.97 -3.67
N TYR A 69 -24.68 -19.14 -2.69
CA TYR A 69 -25.65 -18.60 -1.76
C TYR A 69 -26.54 -17.52 -2.39
N LEU A 70 -25.94 -16.56 -3.10
CA LEU A 70 -26.68 -15.46 -3.74
C LEU A 70 -27.43 -15.89 -5.00
N GLY A 71 -27.03 -17.00 -5.63
CA GLY A 71 -27.53 -17.38 -6.94
C GLY A 71 -27.08 -16.42 -8.04
N THR A 72 -27.52 -16.68 -9.28
CA THR A 72 -27.01 -15.97 -10.47
C THR A 72 -27.37 -14.49 -10.49
N ALA A 73 -28.59 -14.13 -10.09
CA ALA A 73 -29.07 -12.74 -10.17
C ALA A 73 -28.32 -11.81 -9.22
N ASP A 74 -28.28 -12.12 -7.91
CA ASP A 74 -27.62 -11.25 -6.93
C ASP A 74 -26.09 -11.34 -6.99
N PHE A 75 -25.52 -12.50 -7.39
CA PHE A 75 -24.09 -12.57 -7.70
C PHE A 75 -23.73 -11.73 -8.93
N GLY A 76 -24.63 -11.64 -9.93
CA GLY A 76 -24.50 -10.72 -11.07
C GLY A 76 -24.46 -9.26 -10.62
N LYS A 77 -25.40 -8.83 -9.77
CA LYS A 77 -25.40 -7.48 -9.18
C LYS A 77 -24.12 -7.21 -8.38
N TYR A 78 -23.66 -8.18 -7.58
CA TYR A 78 -22.41 -8.08 -6.84
C TYR A 78 -21.23 -7.79 -7.76
N ASN A 79 -21.05 -8.58 -8.83
CA ASN A 79 -19.95 -8.39 -9.77
C ASN A 79 -20.07 -7.06 -10.52
N PHE A 80 -21.28 -6.69 -10.96
CA PHE A 80 -21.54 -5.42 -11.62
C PHE A 80 -21.11 -4.23 -10.75
N VAL A 81 -21.48 -4.22 -9.46
CA VAL A 81 -21.10 -3.15 -8.52
C VAL A 81 -19.58 -2.96 -8.48
N PHE A 82 -18.82 -4.05 -8.33
CA PHE A 82 -17.35 -3.96 -8.24
C PHE A 82 -16.67 -3.71 -9.59
N ALA A 83 -17.24 -4.17 -10.69
CA ALA A 83 -16.77 -3.84 -12.04
C ALA A 83 -16.97 -2.34 -12.32
N TYR A 84 -18.14 -1.81 -11.99
CA TYR A 84 -18.49 -0.40 -12.08
C TYR A 84 -17.53 0.49 -11.27
N LEU A 85 -17.36 0.18 -9.97
CA LEU A 85 -16.49 0.96 -9.09
C LEU A 85 -15.01 0.90 -9.48
N ALA A 86 -14.57 -0.14 -10.20
CA ALA A 86 -13.19 -0.27 -10.65
C ALA A 86 -12.78 0.83 -11.64
N PHE A 87 -13.69 1.36 -12.45
CA PHE A 87 -13.40 2.49 -13.34
C PHE A 87 -13.08 3.76 -12.55
N PHE A 88 -13.79 4.00 -11.45
CA PHE A 88 -13.59 5.18 -10.60
C PHE A 88 -12.34 5.08 -9.73
N ASN A 89 -11.92 3.86 -9.36
CA ASN A 89 -10.67 3.66 -8.62
C ASN A 89 -9.44 4.24 -9.35
N ILE A 90 -9.44 4.32 -10.68
CA ILE A 90 -8.34 4.90 -11.44
C ILE A 90 -8.12 6.38 -11.08
N ILE A 91 -9.22 7.10 -10.88
CA ILE A 91 -9.21 8.53 -10.51
C ILE A 91 -8.54 8.72 -9.15
N THR A 92 -8.63 7.74 -8.25
CA THR A 92 -8.08 7.84 -6.89
C THR A 92 -6.55 7.82 -6.83
N ASP A 93 -5.87 7.26 -7.84
CA ASP A 93 -4.40 7.13 -7.84
C ASP A 93 -3.73 7.92 -8.96
N LEU A 94 -4.28 7.99 -10.17
CA LEU A 94 -3.69 8.70 -11.31
C LEU A 94 -2.16 8.50 -11.44
N GLY A 95 -1.63 7.33 -11.08
CA GLY A 95 -0.18 7.04 -11.11
C GLY A 95 0.66 7.62 -9.95
N LEU A 96 0.06 8.32 -9.00
CA LEU A 96 0.75 8.96 -7.87
C LEU A 96 1.55 7.96 -7.05
N GLN A 97 1.04 6.75 -6.82
CA GLN A 97 1.73 5.74 -6.03
C GLN A 97 3.17 5.50 -6.52
N ALA A 98 3.38 5.33 -7.82
CA ALA A 98 4.71 5.04 -8.37
C ALA A 98 5.68 6.21 -8.17
N ILE A 99 5.21 7.45 -8.41
CA ILE A 99 6.01 8.66 -8.20
C ILE A 99 6.36 8.82 -6.72
N LEU A 100 5.41 8.60 -5.82
CA LEU A 100 5.64 8.71 -4.38
C LEU A 100 6.65 7.68 -3.88
N VAL A 101 6.59 6.42 -4.34
CA VAL A 101 7.61 5.40 -3.98
C VAL A 101 8.99 5.85 -4.47
N ARG A 102 9.09 6.32 -5.71
CA ARG A 102 10.35 6.78 -6.31
C ARG A 102 10.96 7.95 -5.52
N GLU A 103 10.19 9.00 -5.28
CA GLU A 103 10.67 10.21 -4.60
C GLU A 103 11.01 9.95 -3.13
N MET A 104 10.24 9.12 -2.42
CA MET A 104 10.56 8.74 -1.04
C MET A 104 11.82 7.88 -0.95
N ALA A 105 12.05 6.98 -1.90
CA ALA A 105 13.25 6.16 -1.94
C ALA A 105 14.51 7.00 -2.28
N ARG A 106 14.36 8.02 -3.13
CA ARG A 106 15.45 8.92 -3.54
C ARG A 106 15.82 9.93 -2.46
N GLU A 107 14.83 10.58 -1.84
CA GLU A 107 15.04 11.64 -0.85
C GLU A 107 14.20 11.42 0.41
N PRO A 108 14.62 10.50 1.31
CA PRO A 108 13.85 10.14 2.51
C PRO A 108 13.55 11.33 3.43
N MET A 109 14.44 12.34 3.46
CA MET A 109 14.25 13.56 4.27
C MET A 109 13.04 14.41 3.83
N ARG A 110 12.64 14.33 2.55
CA ARG A 110 11.47 15.05 2.03
C ARG A 110 10.16 14.27 2.16
N ALA A 111 10.21 13.00 2.56
CA ALA A 111 9.04 12.12 2.65
C ALA A 111 7.88 12.69 3.50
N PRO A 112 8.10 13.34 4.67
CA PRO A 112 7.01 13.93 5.46
C PRO A 112 6.19 14.98 4.70
N LYS A 113 6.86 15.91 4.00
CA LYS A 113 6.21 16.97 3.20
C LYS A 113 5.52 16.38 1.98
N LEU A 114 6.17 15.42 1.31
CA LEU A 114 5.64 14.74 0.14
C LEU A 114 4.34 13.97 0.46
N ILE A 115 4.36 13.16 1.52
CA ILE A 115 3.20 12.39 1.98
C ILE A 115 2.08 13.31 2.46
N GLY A 116 2.38 14.42 3.15
CA GLY A 116 1.37 15.39 3.56
C GLY A 116 0.61 16.02 2.39
N ASN A 117 1.34 16.47 1.37
CA ASN A 117 0.75 17.02 0.15
C ASN A 117 -0.04 15.96 -0.64
N ALA A 118 0.56 14.77 -0.80
CA ALA A 118 -0.07 13.67 -1.51
C ALA A 118 -1.32 13.15 -0.79
N TYR A 119 -1.39 13.24 0.54
CA TYR A 119 -2.59 12.88 1.30
C TYR A 119 -3.75 13.82 1.00
N ILE A 120 -3.51 15.13 0.90
CA ILE A 120 -4.54 16.12 0.54
C ILE A 120 -5.02 15.86 -0.90
N LEU A 121 -4.08 15.67 -1.82
CA LEU A 121 -4.40 15.35 -3.21
C LEU A 121 -5.21 14.04 -3.32
N ARG A 122 -4.84 13.02 -2.54
CA ARG A 122 -5.57 11.75 -2.46
C ARG A 122 -6.99 11.95 -1.97
N TRP A 123 -7.22 12.79 -0.96
CA TRP A 123 -8.57 13.14 -0.51
C TRP A 123 -9.41 13.76 -1.63
N ILE A 124 -8.87 14.75 -2.34
CA ILE A 124 -9.56 15.43 -3.45
C ILE A 124 -9.92 14.42 -4.56
N LEU A 125 -8.95 13.62 -4.99
CA LEU A 125 -9.13 12.61 -6.04
C LEU A 125 -10.14 11.53 -5.63
N THR A 126 -10.12 11.10 -4.37
CA THR A 126 -11.05 10.10 -3.84
C THR A 126 -12.46 10.66 -3.74
N ALA A 127 -12.61 11.89 -3.26
CA ALA A 127 -13.91 12.57 -3.22
C ALA A 127 -14.49 12.74 -4.63
N LEU A 128 -13.65 13.12 -5.61
CA LEU A 128 -14.05 13.21 -7.01
C LEU A 128 -14.48 11.84 -7.57
N ALA A 129 -13.73 10.77 -7.28
CA ALA A 129 -14.06 9.41 -7.71
C ALA A 129 -15.41 8.93 -7.14
N VAL A 130 -15.63 9.12 -5.84
CA VAL A 130 -16.88 8.73 -5.18
C VAL A 130 -18.04 9.57 -5.70
N ALA A 131 -17.91 10.89 -5.76
CA ALA A 131 -18.96 11.78 -6.25
C ALA A 131 -19.33 11.47 -7.71
N SER A 132 -18.33 11.29 -8.60
CA SER A 132 -18.59 10.92 -9.99
C SER A 132 -19.27 9.55 -10.12
N SER A 133 -18.90 8.56 -9.28
CA SER A 133 -19.58 7.26 -9.26
C SER A 133 -21.06 7.38 -8.86
N ILE A 134 -21.39 8.22 -7.88
CA ILE A 134 -22.77 8.44 -7.43
C ILE A 134 -23.57 9.18 -8.52
N ILE A 135 -22.99 10.21 -9.12
CA ILE A 135 -23.65 10.99 -10.18
C ILE A 135 -23.94 10.10 -11.39
N VAL A 136 -22.95 9.33 -11.87
CA VAL A 136 -23.10 8.52 -13.07
C VAL A 136 -24.16 7.43 -12.87
N ILE A 137 -24.16 6.71 -11.74
CA ILE A 137 -25.18 5.66 -11.53
C ILE A 137 -26.59 6.23 -11.42
N THR A 138 -26.73 7.42 -10.82
CA THR A 138 -28.03 8.11 -10.71
C THR A 138 -28.58 8.48 -12.09
N LEU A 139 -27.71 8.93 -13.01
CA LEU A 139 -28.10 9.30 -14.37
C LEU A 139 -28.46 8.07 -15.23
N MET A 140 -27.83 6.92 -14.99
CA MET A 140 -28.08 5.69 -15.74
C MET A 140 -29.44 5.03 -15.43
N SER A 141 -30.19 5.51 -14.43
CA SER A 141 -31.54 5.03 -14.10
C SER A 141 -31.65 3.51 -13.88
N TYR A 142 -30.65 2.90 -13.24
CA TYR A 142 -30.69 1.48 -12.85
C TYR A 142 -31.74 1.23 -11.75
N PRO A 143 -32.22 -0.04 -11.59
CA PRO A 143 -33.12 -0.41 -10.52
C PRO A 143 -32.61 0.02 -9.14
N ALA A 144 -33.52 0.45 -8.27
CA ALA A 144 -33.20 1.03 -6.96
C ALA A 144 -32.33 0.12 -6.08
N ASP A 145 -32.51 -1.20 -6.16
CA ASP A 145 -31.71 -2.19 -5.43
C ASP A 145 -30.22 -2.10 -5.80
N THR A 146 -29.91 -2.11 -7.11
CA THR A 146 -28.53 -2.06 -7.61
C THR A 146 -27.87 -0.72 -7.29
N THR A 147 -28.62 0.38 -7.46
CA THR A 147 -28.16 1.73 -7.12
C THR A 147 -27.83 1.86 -5.64
N THR A 148 -28.64 1.26 -4.76
CA THR A 148 -28.39 1.21 -3.31
C THR A 148 -27.10 0.46 -2.98
N TYR A 149 -26.84 -0.67 -3.64
CA TYR A 149 -25.59 -1.41 -3.45
C TYR A 149 -24.37 -0.60 -3.88
N ILE A 150 -24.47 0.16 -4.97
CA ILE A 150 -23.39 1.06 -5.42
C ILE A 150 -23.15 2.18 -4.41
N TYR A 151 -24.19 2.79 -3.86
CA TYR A 151 -24.00 3.83 -2.83
C TYR A 151 -23.24 3.31 -1.62
N ILE A 152 -23.62 2.13 -1.12
CA ILE A 152 -22.93 1.50 0.01
C ILE A 152 -21.50 1.10 -0.37
N ALA A 153 -21.34 0.40 -1.50
CA ALA A 153 -20.04 -0.10 -1.94
C ALA A 153 -19.09 1.03 -2.38
N SER A 154 -19.58 2.21 -2.78
CA SER A 154 -18.74 3.36 -3.11
C SER A 154 -17.90 3.81 -1.92
N LEU A 155 -18.37 3.56 -0.69
CA LEU A 155 -17.58 3.82 0.51
C LEU A 155 -16.34 2.91 0.63
N THR A 156 -16.36 1.73 -0.01
CA THR A 156 -15.14 0.89 -0.12
C THR A 156 -14.04 1.59 -0.91
N VAL A 157 -14.38 2.39 -1.94
CA VAL A 157 -13.41 3.15 -2.75
C VAL A 157 -12.60 4.10 -1.87
N LEU A 158 -13.26 4.74 -0.91
CA LEU A 158 -12.59 5.61 0.06
C LEU A 158 -11.55 4.83 0.87
N PHE A 159 -11.94 3.71 1.47
CA PHE A 159 -11.02 2.92 2.27
C PHE A 159 -9.90 2.29 1.44
N ILE A 160 -10.21 1.75 0.26
CA ILE A 160 -9.24 1.15 -0.67
C ILE A 160 -8.19 2.19 -1.07
N SER A 161 -8.63 3.38 -1.50
CA SER A 161 -7.76 4.49 -1.91
C SER A 161 -6.73 4.85 -0.82
N PHE A 162 -7.19 5.03 0.43
CA PHE A 162 -6.29 5.32 1.55
C PHE A 162 -5.41 4.13 1.93
N SER A 163 -5.92 2.91 1.87
CA SER A 163 -5.10 1.72 2.09
C SER A 163 -3.94 1.64 1.09
N ASP A 164 -4.20 1.88 -0.20
CA ASP A 164 -3.17 1.89 -1.24
C ASP A 164 -2.22 3.08 -1.10
N PHE A 165 -2.71 4.22 -0.63
CA PHE A 165 -1.85 5.34 -0.24
C PHE A 165 -0.84 4.91 0.84
N TYR A 166 -1.29 4.31 1.95
CA TYR A 166 -0.38 3.84 3.01
C TYR A 166 0.55 2.71 2.53
N ARG A 167 0.08 1.84 1.62
CA ARG A 167 0.92 0.82 0.97
C ARG A 167 2.17 1.41 0.33
N THR A 168 2.04 2.59 -0.26
CA THR A 168 3.16 3.35 -0.87
C THR A 168 4.29 3.60 0.12
N ILE A 169 3.96 3.91 1.38
CA ILE A 169 4.95 4.14 2.45
C ILE A 169 5.70 2.85 2.76
N PHE A 170 5.00 1.72 2.85
CA PHE A 170 5.61 0.41 3.09
C PHE A 170 6.49 -0.04 1.91
N ALA A 171 6.04 0.21 0.69
CA ALA A 171 6.77 -0.11 -0.53
C ALA A 171 8.09 0.67 -0.62
N ALA A 172 8.07 1.98 -0.34
CA ALA A 172 9.27 2.82 -0.32
C ALA A 172 10.31 2.38 0.73
N ASN A 173 9.86 1.73 1.80
CA ASN A 173 10.73 1.25 2.88
C ASN A 173 11.11 -0.24 2.75
N LEU A 174 10.69 -0.95 1.70
CA LEU A 174 10.84 -2.40 1.54
C LEU A 174 10.29 -3.20 2.74
N ARG A 175 9.14 -2.79 3.25
CA ARG A 175 8.48 -3.35 4.45
C ARG A 175 7.06 -3.78 4.17
N MET A 176 6.85 -4.53 3.09
CA MET A 176 5.52 -4.94 2.65
C MET A 176 4.85 -5.94 3.59
N GLU A 177 5.54 -6.47 4.60
CA GLU A 177 4.94 -7.32 5.63
C GLU A 177 3.72 -6.66 6.30
N TYR A 178 3.77 -5.35 6.55
CA TYR A 178 2.68 -4.63 7.22
C TYR A 178 1.43 -4.57 6.33
N ASN A 179 1.61 -4.30 5.03
CA ASN A 179 0.52 -4.31 4.07
C ASN A 179 -0.10 -5.70 3.91
N ILE A 180 0.73 -6.75 3.87
CA ILE A 180 0.25 -8.12 3.77
C ILE A 180 -0.55 -8.53 5.01
N VAL A 181 -0.09 -8.18 6.22
CA VAL A 181 -0.85 -8.43 7.45
C VAL A 181 -2.21 -7.73 7.41
N ALA A 182 -2.27 -6.45 7.05
CA ALA A 182 -3.54 -5.73 6.92
C ALA A 182 -4.46 -6.36 5.86
N LYS A 183 -3.90 -6.75 4.71
CA LYS A 183 -4.64 -7.42 3.62
C LYS A 183 -5.19 -8.77 4.04
N LEU A 184 -4.43 -9.58 4.79
CA LEU A 184 -4.91 -10.85 5.32
C LEU A 184 -5.94 -10.65 6.43
N ALA A 185 -5.80 -9.62 7.27
CA ALA A 185 -6.81 -9.25 8.26
C ALA A 185 -8.14 -8.89 7.59
N PHE A 186 -8.12 -8.04 6.55
CA PHE A 186 -9.29 -7.79 5.71
C PHE A 186 -9.92 -9.10 5.21
N LYS A 187 -9.10 -10.02 4.71
CA LYS A 187 -9.61 -11.26 4.16
C LYS A 187 -10.24 -12.16 5.22
N GLY A 188 -9.62 -12.27 6.39
CA GLY A 188 -10.16 -13.02 7.53
C GLY A 188 -11.47 -12.43 8.03
N VAL A 189 -11.52 -11.10 8.23
CA VAL A 189 -12.72 -10.38 8.70
C VAL A 189 -13.86 -10.50 7.69
N SER A 190 -13.60 -10.21 6.41
CA SER A 190 -14.62 -10.31 5.36
C SER A 190 -15.12 -11.74 5.17
N ALA A 191 -14.23 -12.74 5.14
CA ALA A 191 -14.63 -14.14 5.05
C ALA A 191 -15.51 -14.57 6.23
N THR A 192 -15.14 -14.17 7.45
CA THR A 192 -15.90 -14.49 8.65
C THR A 192 -17.30 -13.88 8.60
N PHE A 193 -17.41 -12.59 8.27
CA PHE A 193 -18.73 -11.95 8.15
C PHE A 193 -19.57 -12.52 7.02
N ILE A 194 -18.97 -12.78 5.85
CA ILE A 194 -19.70 -13.39 4.73
C ILE A 194 -20.26 -14.75 5.13
N LEU A 195 -19.45 -15.60 5.76
CA LEU A 195 -19.92 -16.91 6.23
C LEU A 195 -21.02 -16.78 7.29
N LEU A 196 -20.87 -15.89 8.27
CA LEU A 196 -21.91 -15.62 9.27
C LEU A 196 -23.23 -15.16 8.63
N ILE A 197 -23.16 -14.25 7.67
CA ILE A 197 -24.34 -13.75 6.94
C ILE A 197 -25.00 -14.89 6.15
N ILE A 198 -24.22 -15.77 5.52
CA ILE A 198 -24.74 -16.96 4.84
C ILE A 198 -25.48 -17.88 5.83
N PHE A 199 -24.92 -18.14 7.00
CA PHE A 199 -25.56 -18.96 8.04
C PHE A 199 -26.85 -18.33 8.57
N MET A 200 -26.89 -17.01 8.73
CA MET A 200 -28.06 -16.26 9.18
C MET A 200 -29.09 -15.99 8.07
N LYS A 201 -28.86 -16.49 6.85
CA LYS A 201 -29.70 -16.24 5.67
C LYS A 201 -29.88 -14.74 5.35
N GLY A 202 -28.83 -13.94 5.52
CA GLY A 202 -28.85 -12.50 5.24
C GLY A 202 -28.78 -12.15 3.75
N THR A 203 -29.02 -10.89 3.42
CA THR A 203 -29.11 -10.41 2.01
C THR A 203 -27.79 -9.86 1.47
N LEU A 204 -27.73 -9.62 0.16
CA LEU A 204 -26.60 -8.95 -0.51
C LEU A 204 -26.22 -7.60 0.14
N LEU A 205 -27.20 -6.86 0.66
CA LEU A 205 -26.95 -5.60 1.36
C LEU A 205 -26.04 -5.79 2.59
N HIS A 206 -26.27 -6.86 3.37
CA HIS A 206 -25.45 -7.18 4.54
C HIS A 206 -24.02 -7.52 4.14
N ILE A 207 -23.84 -8.20 3.01
CA ILE A 207 -22.50 -8.52 2.46
C ILE A 207 -21.79 -7.23 2.05
N MET A 208 -22.46 -6.28 1.39
CA MET A 208 -21.86 -4.99 1.02
C MET A 208 -21.40 -4.21 2.25
N ILE A 209 -22.24 -4.14 3.30
CA ILE A 209 -21.88 -3.48 4.57
C ILE A 209 -20.68 -4.18 5.23
N ALA A 210 -20.67 -5.52 5.26
CA ALA A 210 -19.57 -6.29 5.81
C ALA A 210 -18.25 -6.03 5.06
N LEU A 211 -18.29 -5.86 3.73
CA LEU A 211 -17.11 -5.53 2.94
C LEU A 211 -16.59 -4.12 3.24
N VAL A 212 -17.47 -3.13 3.36
CA VAL A 212 -17.11 -1.77 3.80
C VAL A 212 -16.43 -1.80 5.16
N PHE A 213 -17.01 -2.50 6.14
CA PHE A 213 -16.42 -2.62 7.47
C PHE A 213 -15.06 -3.32 7.43
N SER A 214 -14.93 -4.39 6.64
CA SER A 214 -13.67 -5.10 6.48
C SER A 214 -12.59 -4.19 5.88
N GLU A 215 -12.95 -3.39 4.87
CA GLU A 215 -12.04 -2.41 4.25
C GLU A 215 -11.63 -1.33 5.25
N MET A 216 -12.56 -0.85 6.08
CA MET A 216 -12.24 0.07 7.17
C MET A 216 -11.18 -0.53 8.11
N VAL A 217 -11.33 -1.78 8.53
CA VAL A 217 -10.33 -2.48 9.37
C VAL A 217 -8.96 -2.53 8.68
N LYS A 218 -8.92 -2.86 7.39
CA LYS A 218 -7.69 -2.88 6.58
C LYS A 218 -6.98 -1.52 6.62
N THR A 219 -7.73 -0.47 6.33
CA THR A 219 -7.21 0.90 6.23
C THR A 219 -6.77 1.43 7.59
N SER A 220 -7.49 1.10 8.66
CA SER A 220 -7.08 1.42 10.03
C SER A 220 -5.76 0.74 10.40
N LEU A 221 -5.58 -0.55 10.10
CA LEU A 221 -4.32 -1.25 10.35
C LEU A 221 -3.16 -0.65 9.55
N ASN A 222 -3.37 -0.39 8.26
CA ASN A 222 -2.37 0.25 7.42
C ASN A 222 -2.00 1.67 7.89
N TYR A 223 -2.98 2.44 8.36
CA TYR A 223 -2.71 3.73 8.98
C TYR A 223 -1.87 3.61 10.27
N LEU A 224 -2.24 2.70 11.17
CA LEU A 224 -1.50 2.49 12.41
C LEU A 224 -0.06 2.05 12.17
N PHE A 225 0.17 1.17 11.19
CA PHE A 225 1.51 0.73 10.83
C PHE A 225 2.31 1.79 10.09
N SER A 226 1.69 2.63 9.27
CA SER A 226 2.41 3.66 8.49
C SER A 226 3.01 4.75 9.37
N ARG A 227 2.37 5.05 10.52
CA ARG A 227 2.89 5.98 11.54
C ARG A 227 4.28 5.63 12.07
N LYS A 228 4.72 4.38 11.94
CA LYS A 228 6.06 3.93 12.34
C LYS A 228 7.17 4.40 11.37
N PHE A 229 6.82 4.74 10.13
CA PHE A 229 7.76 5.05 9.07
C PHE A 229 7.81 6.54 8.74
N VAL A 230 6.64 7.15 8.52
CA VAL A 230 6.54 8.55 8.12
C VAL A 230 5.38 9.19 8.87
N LYS A 231 5.66 10.33 9.50
CA LYS A 231 4.62 11.22 10.03
C LYS A 231 4.35 12.30 8.97
N PRO A 232 3.13 12.38 8.41
CA PRO A 232 2.81 13.39 7.41
C PRO A 232 2.99 14.80 7.98
N ARG A 233 3.63 15.68 7.22
CA ARG A 233 3.68 17.12 7.49
C ARG A 233 2.78 17.81 6.47
N PHE A 234 1.62 18.27 6.94
CA PHE A 234 0.64 18.92 6.08
C PHE A 234 1.10 20.34 5.76
N GLU A 235 1.48 20.53 4.50
CA GLU A 235 1.77 21.82 3.90
C GLU A 235 1.08 21.83 2.55
N ILE A 236 0.51 22.96 2.14
CA ILE A 236 -0.10 23.10 0.82
C ILE A 236 0.96 23.73 -0.10
N ASP A 237 1.54 22.91 -0.95
CA ASP A 237 2.52 23.32 -1.95
C ASP A 237 1.98 23.00 -3.35
N PHE A 238 1.33 24.00 -3.96
CA PHE A 238 0.74 23.85 -5.29
C PHE A 238 1.78 23.53 -6.38
N GLY A 239 3.02 23.96 -6.21
CA GLY A 239 4.12 23.61 -7.10
C GLY A 239 4.40 22.11 -7.06
N LEU A 240 4.44 21.54 -5.85
CA LEU A 240 4.60 20.10 -5.65
C LEU A 240 3.39 19.32 -6.19
N TRP A 241 2.16 19.81 -6.03
CA TRP A 241 0.97 19.14 -6.58
C TRP A 241 1.03 19.06 -8.11
N LYS A 242 1.38 20.17 -8.76
CA LYS A 242 1.53 20.23 -10.22
C LYS A 242 2.63 19.29 -10.70
N TYR A 243 3.76 19.25 -10.00
CA TYR A 243 4.85 18.32 -10.30
C TYR A 243 4.39 16.86 -10.18
N LEU A 244 3.76 16.49 -9.06
CA LEU A 244 3.27 15.13 -8.82
C LEU A 244 2.28 14.68 -9.89
N LEU A 245 1.28 15.51 -10.20
CA LEU A 245 0.28 15.18 -11.22
C LEU A 245 0.88 15.10 -12.63
N LYS A 246 1.80 16.00 -12.98
CA LYS A 246 2.44 16.00 -14.31
C LYS A 246 3.29 14.75 -14.53
N GLU A 247 4.07 14.35 -13.52
CA GLU A 247 4.90 13.14 -13.58
C GLU A 247 4.05 11.86 -13.53
N ALA A 248 2.92 11.88 -12.85
CA ALA A 248 2.04 10.72 -12.70
C ALA A 248 1.14 10.49 -13.92
N LEU A 249 0.85 11.52 -14.73
CA LEU A 249 -0.06 11.47 -15.86
C LEU A 249 0.27 10.39 -16.91
N PRO A 250 1.53 10.18 -17.35
CA PRO A 250 1.86 9.09 -18.27
C PRO A 250 1.57 7.69 -17.68
N LEU A 251 1.79 7.52 -16.38
CA LEU A 251 1.50 6.28 -15.66
C LEU A 251 -0.01 6.08 -15.47
N ALA A 252 -0.75 7.17 -15.26
CA ALA A 252 -2.21 7.15 -15.20
C ALA A 252 -2.81 6.66 -16.52
N LEU A 253 -2.36 7.20 -17.66
CA LEU A 253 -2.82 6.81 -18.99
C LEU A 253 -2.61 5.31 -19.23
N SER A 254 -1.44 4.80 -18.84
CA SER A 254 -1.11 3.37 -18.93
C SER A 254 -2.07 2.51 -18.10
N SER A 255 -2.47 3.00 -16.92
CA SER A 255 -3.37 2.30 -16.00
C SER A 255 -4.82 2.28 -16.52
N VAL A 256 -5.26 3.35 -17.19
CA VAL A 256 -6.58 3.41 -17.83
C VAL A 256 -6.74 2.34 -18.90
N ILE A 257 -5.74 2.21 -19.78
CA ILE A 257 -5.74 1.20 -20.85
C ILE A 257 -5.87 -0.20 -20.26
N TRP A 258 -5.15 -0.47 -19.16
CA TRP A 258 -5.22 -1.76 -18.48
C TRP A 258 -6.61 -2.05 -17.92
N VAL A 259 -7.26 -1.10 -17.24
CA VAL A 259 -8.59 -1.33 -16.70
C VAL A 259 -9.63 -1.55 -17.80
N ILE A 260 -9.59 -0.76 -18.88
CA ILE A 260 -10.50 -0.95 -20.01
C ILE A 260 -10.33 -2.36 -20.58
N TYR A 261 -9.08 -2.78 -20.85
CA TYR A 261 -8.80 -4.10 -21.40
C TYR A 261 -9.31 -5.24 -20.50
N TYR A 262 -9.12 -5.15 -19.18
CA TYR A 262 -9.55 -6.22 -18.26
C TYR A 262 -11.03 -6.17 -17.85
N ARG A 263 -11.74 -5.08 -18.12
CA ARG A 263 -13.15 -4.90 -17.73
C ARG A 263 -14.12 -4.97 -18.90
N ILE A 264 -13.66 -4.98 -20.15
CA ILE A 264 -14.54 -4.99 -21.33
C ILE A 264 -15.28 -6.33 -21.51
N ASP A 265 -14.70 -7.44 -21.01
CA ASP A 265 -15.23 -8.80 -21.15
C ASP A 265 -16.15 -9.24 -19.97
N VAL A 266 -16.37 -8.37 -18.98
CA VAL A 266 -17.14 -8.66 -17.75
C VAL A 266 -18.54 -8.07 -17.82
#